data_AF-A0A417SDH4-F1
#
_entry.id   AF-A0A417SDH4-F1
#
_cell.length_a   1.000
_cell.length_b   1.000
_cell.length_c   1.000
_cell.angle_alpha   90.00
_cell.angle_beta   90.00
_cell.angle_gamma   90.00
#
_symmetry.space_group_name_H-M   'P 1'
#
loop_
_entity.id
_entity.type
_entity.pdbx_description
1 polymer ?
#
loop_
_entity_poly.entity_id
_entity_poly.type
_entity_poly.pdbx_seq_one_letter_code
_entity_poly.pdbx_strand_id
1 'polypeptide(L)'
;MRAVYQYIQQQNTLSDMNFTYTANAKGENYAILCETTEEKDGIMANVNYCLYDNGSKTDENNNTFEELVLEKVYPNGEYETELVDFYLVDPETLEVIDEQKSTW
;
A
#
# COMPACT_ATOMS: atom_id res chain seq x y z
N MET A 1 5.83 6.59 0.48
CA MET A 1 4.98 6.05 -0.62
C MET A 1 5.73 5.76 -1.91
N ARG A 2 6.51 6.71 -2.48
CA ARG A 2 7.19 6.46 -3.77
C ARG A 2 8.22 5.32 -3.75
N ALA A 3 8.96 5.18 -2.66
CA ALA A 3 9.89 4.07 -2.44
C ALA A 3 9.20 2.70 -2.59
N VAL A 4 8.08 2.51 -1.88
CA VAL A 4 7.27 1.29 -1.94
C VAL A 4 6.71 1.04 -3.34
N TYR A 5 6.21 2.06 -4.03
CA TYR A 5 5.78 1.91 -5.42
C TYR A 5 6.89 1.37 -6.32
N GLN A 6 8.09 1.95 -6.25
CA GLN A 6 9.25 1.52 -7.05
C GLN A 6 9.67 0.10 -6.71
N TYR A 7 9.63 -0.23 -5.42
CA TYR A 7 9.95 -1.55 -4.90
C TYR A 7 8.93 -2.62 -5.40
N ILE A 8 7.62 -2.39 -5.27
CA ILE A 8 6.56 -3.29 -5.79
C ILE A 8 6.70 -3.43 -7.32
N GLN A 9 6.98 -2.33 -8.03
CA GLN A 9 7.19 -2.35 -9.48
C GLN A 9 8.37 -3.24 -9.88
N GLN A 10 9.49 -3.20 -9.15
CA GLN A 10 10.66 -4.05 -9.42
C GLN A 10 10.35 -5.54 -9.22
N GLN A 11 9.46 -5.86 -8.29
CA GLN A 11 9.03 -7.23 -8.03
C GLN A 11 8.00 -7.75 -9.04
N ASN A 12 7.41 -6.88 -9.86
CA ASN A 12 6.36 -7.22 -10.83
C ASN A 12 5.16 -7.94 -10.18
N THR A 13 4.79 -7.56 -8.96
CA THR A 13 3.69 -8.18 -8.20
C THR A 13 2.31 -7.66 -8.61
N LEU A 14 2.23 -6.42 -9.12
CA LEU A 14 1.02 -5.83 -9.67
C LEU A 14 1.23 -5.51 -11.16
N SER A 15 0.21 -5.78 -11.99
CA SER A 15 0.23 -5.44 -13.43
C SER A 15 -0.27 -4.01 -13.66
N ASP A 16 0.17 -3.39 -14.76
CA ASP A 16 -0.27 -2.05 -15.20
C ASP A 16 -0.20 -0.96 -14.12
N MET A 17 0.85 -1.03 -13.30
CA MET A 17 1.05 -0.11 -12.20
C MET A 17 1.17 1.34 -12.68
N ASN A 18 0.55 2.24 -11.91
CA ASN A 18 0.67 3.68 -12.06
C ASN A 18 0.78 4.32 -10.67
N PHE A 19 1.36 5.51 -10.55
CA PHE A 19 1.45 6.21 -9.27
C PHE A 19 0.59 7.48 -9.29
N THR A 20 -0.62 7.37 -8.75
CA THR A 20 -1.53 8.51 -8.61
C THR A 20 -1.57 8.96 -7.15
N TYR A 21 -1.13 10.18 -6.88
CA TYR A 21 -1.14 10.76 -5.52
C TYR A 21 -2.39 11.63 -5.32
N THR A 22 -3.15 11.37 -4.26
CA THR A 22 -4.41 12.05 -3.98
C THR A 22 -4.66 12.15 -2.47
N ALA A 23 -5.76 12.77 -2.05
CA ALA A 23 -6.17 12.89 -0.66
C ALA A 23 -7.62 12.44 -0.45
N ASN A 24 -7.90 11.85 0.70
CA ASN A 24 -9.27 11.48 1.07
C ASN A 24 -10.06 12.69 1.59
N ALA A 25 -11.33 12.49 1.94
CA ALA A 25 -12.20 13.56 2.45
C ALA A 25 -11.72 14.21 3.77
N LYS A 26 -10.83 13.56 4.52
CA LYS A 26 -10.20 14.09 5.73
C LYS A 26 -8.91 14.87 5.44
N GLY A 27 -8.46 14.91 4.19
CA GLY A 27 -7.19 15.52 3.77
C GLY A 27 -5.98 14.61 3.97
N GLU A 28 -6.18 13.33 4.30
CA GLU A 28 -5.09 12.37 4.44
C GLU A 28 -4.66 11.92 3.04
N ASN A 29 -3.36 12.06 2.75
CA ASN A 29 -2.81 11.69 1.45
C ASN A 29 -2.67 10.17 1.34
N TYR A 30 -2.86 9.64 0.14
CA TYR A 30 -2.59 8.26 -0.22
C TYR A 30 -2.21 8.16 -1.70
N ALA A 31 -1.63 7.03 -2.08
CA ALA A 31 -1.31 6.75 -3.47
C ALA A 31 -2.16 5.58 -3.99
N ILE A 32 -2.66 5.68 -5.22
CA ILE A 32 -3.25 4.55 -5.95
C ILE A 32 -2.13 3.99 -6.83
N LEU A 33 -1.81 2.70 -6.65
CA LEU A 33 -0.71 2.01 -7.32
C LEU A 33 -1.14 1.21 -8.55
N CYS A 34 -2.42 0.81 -8.58
CA CYS A 34 -3.02 0.04 -9.66
C CYS A 34 -4.55 0.17 -9.56
N GLU A 35 -5.21 0.32 -10.70
CA GLU A 35 -6.67 0.24 -10.85
C GLU A 35 -6.96 -0.92 -11.79
N THR A 36 -7.71 -1.91 -11.33
CA THR A 36 -7.96 -3.14 -12.09
C THR A 36 -9.37 -3.67 -11.80
N THR A 37 -9.71 -4.78 -12.45
CA THR A 37 -10.92 -5.56 -12.15
C THR A 37 -10.53 -6.98 -11.79
N GLU A 38 -11.02 -7.47 -10.65
CA GLU A 38 -10.77 -8.83 -10.16
C GLU A 38 -12.09 -9.61 -10.04
N GLU A 39 -12.06 -10.90 -10.35
CA GLU A 39 -13.20 -11.79 -10.06
C GLU A 39 -13.12 -12.23 -8.60
N LYS A 40 -14.19 -12.00 -7.85
CA LYS A 40 -14.36 -12.51 -6.48
C LYS A 40 -15.79 -13.00 -6.32
N ASP A 41 -15.96 -14.21 -5.77
CA ASP A 41 -17.29 -14.83 -5.55
C ASP A 41 -18.22 -14.80 -6.80
N GLY A 42 -17.65 -14.89 -8.01
CA GLY A 42 -18.38 -14.83 -9.28
C GLY A 42 -18.82 -13.44 -9.72
N ILE A 43 -18.36 -12.37 -9.04
CA ILE A 43 -18.61 -10.97 -9.37
C ILE A 43 -17.30 -10.34 -9.83
N MET A 44 -17.33 -9.63 -10.96
CA MET A 44 -16.23 -8.77 -11.36
C MET A 44 -16.32 -7.46 -10.57
N ALA A 45 -15.37 -7.20 -9.70
CA ALA A 45 -15.30 -5.99 -8.89
C ALA A 45 -14.15 -5.10 -9.34
N ASN A 46 -14.37 -3.78 -9.32
CA ASN A 46 -13.27 -2.84 -9.50
C ASN A 46 -12.44 -2.83 -8.22
N VAL A 47 -11.12 -2.81 -8.37
CA VAL A 47 -10.17 -2.85 -7.26
C VAL A 47 -9.12 -1.79 -7.47
N ASN A 48 -8.94 -0.96 -6.45
CA ASN A 48 -7.85 -0.01 -6.35
C ASN A 48 -6.86 -0.50 -5.31
N TYR A 49 -5.60 -0.66 -5.70
CA TYR A 49 -4.51 -0.94 -4.77
C TYR A 49 -4.02 0.39 -4.20
N CYS A 50 -4.44 0.71 -2.97
CA CYS A 50 -4.18 1.98 -2.31
C CYS A 50 -3.08 1.82 -1.25
N LEU A 51 -2.10 2.71 -1.29
CA LEU A 51 -1.00 2.79 -0.34
C LEU A 51 -1.20 3.98 0.60
N TYR A 52 -1.36 3.69 1.89
CA TYR A 52 -1.61 4.65 2.95
C TYR A 52 -0.39 4.83 3.85
N ASP A 53 -0.27 6.03 4.41
CA ASP A 53 0.70 6.32 5.46
C ASP A 53 0.13 5.90 6.83
N ASN A 54 0.83 5.01 7.52
CA ASN A 54 0.48 4.57 8.88
C ASN A 54 1.40 5.16 9.96
N GLY A 55 2.23 6.13 9.54
CA GLY A 55 3.10 6.94 10.35
C GLY A 55 4.39 6.26 10.80
N SER A 56 5.23 7.09 11.42
CA SER A 56 6.51 6.69 11.99
C SER A 56 6.34 5.71 13.15
N LYS A 57 7.12 4.64 13.16
CA LYS A 57 7.21 3.66 14.23
C LYS A 57 8.66 3.54 14.70
N THR A 58 8.84 3.14 15.95
CA THR A 58 10.15 2.86 16.53
C THR A 58 10.14 1.45 17.12
N ASP A 59 11.14 0.64 16.78
CA ASP A 59 11.29 -0.71 17.33
C ASP A 59 11.97 -0.73 18.71
N GLU A 60 12.13 -1.93 19.27
CA GLU A 60 12.78 -2.15 20.57
C GLU A 60 14.27 -1.77 20.57
N ASN A 61 14.90 -1.68 19.39
CA ASN A 61 16.30 -1.31 19.20
C ASN A 61 16.48 0.20 18.94
N ASN A 62 15.41 0.99 19.05
CA ASN A 62 15.38 2.42 18.79
C ASN A 62 15.71 2.78 17.31
N ASN A 63 15.40 1.87 16.38
CA ASN A 63 15.36 2.17 14.95
C ASN A 63 13.99 2.74 14.60
N THR A 64 13.97 3.80 13.80
CA THR A 64 12.74 4.45 13.34
C THR A 64 12.52 4.19 11.86
N PHE A 65 11.28 3.90 11.49
CA PHE A 65 10.86 3.68 10.11
C PHE A 65 9.46 4.25 9.86
N GLU A 66 9.18 4.62 8.63
CA GLU A 66 7.84 4.97 8.18
C GLU A 66 7.12 3.70 7.75
N GLU A 67 5.97 3.41 8.39
CA GLU A 67 5.15 2.25 8.04
C GLU A 67 4.07 2.66 7.03
N LEU A 68 4.01 1.94 5.91
CA LEU A 68 3.00 2.12 4.87
C LEU A 68 2.16 0.86 4.74
N VAL A 69 0.88 1.04 4.44
CA VAL A 69 -0.11 -0.04 4.35
C VAL A 69 -0.65 -0.10 2.94
N LEU A 70 -0.58 -1.27 2.32
CA LEU A 70 -1.21 -1.52 1.02
C LEU A 70 -2.54 -2.22 1.24
N GLU A 71 -3.60 -1.65 0.68
CA GLU A 71 -4.96 -2.18 0.77
C GLU A 71 -5.59 -2.34 -0.61
N LYS A 72 -6.45 -3.35 -0.77
CA LYS A 72 -7.44 -3.40 -1.85
C LYS A 72 -8.68 -2.66 -1.40
N VAL A 73 -9.01 -1.60 -2.14
CA VAL A 73 -10.22 -0.81 -1.94
C VAL A 73 -11.17 -1.09 -3.10
N TYR A 74 -12.43 -1.39 -2.78
CA TYR A 74 -13.49 -1.62 -3.75
C TYR A 74 -14.32 -0.34 -3.91
N PRO A 75 -14.03 0.52 -4.91
CA PRO A 75 -14.58 1.87 -4.97
C PRO A 75 -16.10 1.94 -5.15
N ASN A 76 -16.74 0.88 -5.66
CA ASN A 76 -18.21 0.85 -5.76
C ASN A 76 -18.87 0.16 -4.55
N GLY A 77 -18.09 -0.26 -3.55
CA GLY A 77 -18.58 -0.88 -2.33
C GLY A 77 -19.09 -2.31 -2.50
N GLU A 78 -18.58 -3.05 -3.50
CA GLU A 78 -18.92 -4.47 -3.69
C GLU A 78 -18.44 -5.34 -2.52
N TYR A 79 -17.32 -4.97 -1.91
CA TYR A 79 -16.70 -5.68 -0.79
C TYR A 79 -16.06 -4.69 0.20
N GLU A 80 -15.78 -5.18 1.41
CA GLU A 80 -14.97 -4.46 2.40
C GLU A 80 -13.51 -4.35 1.94
N THR A 81 -12.82 -3.31 2.41
CA THR A 81 -11.39 -3.14 2.19
C THR A 81 -10.59 -4.32 2.75
N GLU A 82 -9.57 -4.75 2.01
CA GLU A 82 -8.68 -5.84 2.41
C GLU A 82 -7.24 -5.35 2.55
N LEU A 83 -6.61 -5.68 3.68
CA LEU A 83 -5.19 -5.52 3.87
C LEU A 83 -4.42 -6.47 2.94
N VAL A 84 -3.49 -5.94 2.16
CA VAL A 84 -2.59 -6.71 1.29
C VAL A 84 -1.27 -6.96 1.99
N ASP A 85 -0.60 -5.89 2.42
CA ASP A 85 0.73 -5.96 3.01
C ASP A 85 1.10 -4.70 3.79
N PHE A 86 2.20 -4.79 4.55
CA PHE A 86 2.87 -3.67 5.21
C PHE A 86 4.28 -3.49 4.65
N TYR A 87 4.71 -2.23 4.54
CA TYR A 87 6.06 -1.91 4.12
C TYR A 87 6.72 -0.96 5.11
N LEU A 88 7.94 -1.29 5.53
CA LEU A 88 8.75 -0.41 6.36
C LEU A 88 9.75 0.33 5.48
N VAL A 89 9.74 1.66 5.55
CA VAL A 89 10.65 2.52 4.80
C VAL A 89 11.60 3.20 5.75
N ASP A 90 12.88 3.11 5.46
CA ASP A 90 13.91 3.88 6.16
C ASP A 90 13.74 5.37 5.81
N PRO A 91 13.56 6.26 6.81
CA PRO A 91 13.29 7.67 6.57
C PRO A 91 14.52 8.43 6.06
N GLU A 92 15.73 7.92 6.26
CA GLU A 92 16.98 8.51 5.80
C GLU A 92 17.33 8.07 4.37
N THR A 93 17.30 6.76 4.11
CA THR A 93 17.70 6.20 2.80
C THR A 93 16.56 6.21 1.79
N LEU A 94 15.31 6.30 2.26
CA LEU A 94 14.09 6.16 1.44
C LEU A 94 14.01 4.81 0.71
N GLU A 95 14.60 3.76 1.30
CA GLU A 95 14.54 2.40 0.81
C GLU A 95 13.56 1.56 1.65
N VAL A 96 12.98 0.53 1.05
CA VAL A 96 12.16 -0.46 1.78
C VAL A 96 13.12 -1.39 2.52
N ILE A 97 13.00 -1.47 3.85
CA ILE A 97 13.94 -2.21 4.72
C ILE A 97 13.36 -3.49 5.32
N ASP A 98 12.03 -3.58 5.40
CA ASP A 98 11.35 -4.82 5.75
C ASP A 98 10.08 -4.90 4.91
N GLU A 99 9.94 -6.04 4.25
CA GLU A 99 8.98 -6.27 3.19
C GLU A 99 7.69 -6.88 3.73
N GLN A 100 7.72 -7.57 4.89
CA GLN A 100 6.62 -8.39 5.40
C GLN A 100 6.73 -8.60 6.93
N LYS A 101 5.82 -8.01 7.72
CA LYS A 101 5.61 -8.47 9.10
C LYS A 101 5.01 -9.87 9.08
N SER A 102 5.86 -10.88 9.19
CA SER A 102 5.45 -12.29 9.27
C SER A 102 4.93 -12.69 10.66
N THR A 103 4.95 -11.79 11.65
CA THR A 103 4.39 -12.00 13.00
C THR A 103 3.66 -10.78 13.53
N TRP A 104 2.49 -11.04 14.09
CA TRP A 104 1.51 -10.12 14.69
C TRP A 104 1.69 -9.99 16.20
#